data_AF-A0A5C6EMZ0-F1
#
_entry.id   AF-A0A5C6EMZ0-F1
#
_cell.length_a   1.000
_cell.length_b   1.000
_cell.length_c   1.000
_cell.angle_alpha   90.00
_cell.angle_beta   90.00
_cell.angle_gamma   90.00
#
_symmetry.space_group_name_H-M   'P 1'
#
loop_
_entity.id
_entity.type
_entity.pdbx_description
1 polymer ?
#
loop_
_entity_poly.entity_id
_entity_poly.type
_entity_poly.pdbx_seq_one_letter_code
_entity_poly.pdbx_strand_id
1 'polypeptide(L)'
;MRSATRALDTLTFAINFAFSTIFFVACVVSIAAADNPFAFIGGFLFVLPVGCYAIAEWVCWYRQRHWLFRPLGILNLLLAAFFVFGLVTNVGEALLADEPIDPWFIVIFGIGFAIVAGYLGWCGWRRFRAASSVPDAIQNGGEP
;
A
#
# COMPACT_ATOMS: atom_id res chain seq x y z
N MET A 1 14.83 -9.40 21.64
CA MET A 1 14.31 -8.20 20.93
C MET A 1 14.53 -8.20 19.41
N ARG A 2 15.68 -8.63 18.86
CA ARG A 2 15.89 -8.75 17.38
C ARG A 2 14.97 -9.74 16.63
N SER A 3 14.42 -10.72 17.32
CA SER A 3 13.51 -11.73 16.74
C SER A 3 12.10 -11.17 16.48
N ALA A 4 11.57 -10.33 17.39
CA ALA A 4 10.24 -9.76 17.26
C ALA A 4 10.13 -8.76 16.09
N THR A 5 11.18 -7.95 15.84
CA THR A 5 11.22 -7.03 14.70
C THR A 5 11.25 -7.78 13.37
N ARG A 6 12.05 -8.86 13.26
CA ARG A 6 12.06 -9.72 12.07
C ARG A 6 10.74 -10.42 11.80
N ALA A 7 10.04 -10.86 12.84
CA ALA A 7 8.72 -11.47 12.72
C ALA A 7 7.69 -10.45 12.19
N LEU A 8 7.69 -9.24 12.76
CA LEU A 8 6.82 -8.15 12.30
C LEU A 8 7.12 -7.70 10.87
N ASP A 9 8.39 -7.62 10.47
CA ASP A 9 8.76 -7.26 9.10
C ASP A 9 8.38 -8.34 8.10
N THR A 10 8.53 -9.61 8.46
CA THR A 10 8.06 -10.75 7.65
C THR A 10 6.54 -10.75 7.52
N LEU A 11 5.81 -10.47 8.60
CA LEU A 11 4.34 -10.38 8.57
C LEU A 11 3.88 -9.23 7.67
N THR A 12 4.45 -8.04 7.82
CA THR A 12 4.13 -6.88 6.97
C THR A 12 4.47 -7.14 5.51
N PHE A 13 5.61 -7.78 5.23
CA PHE A 13 5.96 -8.23 3.88
C PHE A 13 4.90 -9.20 3.34
N ALA A 14 4.57 -10.26 4.08
CA ALA A 14 3.63 -11.28 3.63
C ALA A 14 2.26 -10.68 3.28
N ILE A 15 1.76 -9.77 4.13
CA ILE A 15 0.48 -9.09 3.88
C ILE A 15 0.59 -8.19 2.64
N ASN A 16 1.57 -7.27 2.58
CA ASN A 16 1.72 -6.34 1.44
C ASN A 16 1.94 -7.08 0.12
N PHE A 17 2.75 -8.13 0.14
CA PHE A 17 3.04 -8.96 -1.02
C PHE A 17 1.82 -9.76 -1.47
N ALA A 18 1.07 -10.37 -0.55
CA ALA A 18 -0.16 -11.09 -0.88
C ALA A 18 -1.21 -10.16 -1.50
N PHE A 19 -1.48 -9.01 -0.87
CA PHE A 19 -2.45 -8.04 -1.40
C PHE A 19 -2.03 -7.48 -2.76
N SER A 20 -0.76 -7.11 -2.93
CA SER A 20 -0.27 -6.62 -4.22
C SER A 20 -0.31 -7.70 -5.31
N THR A 21 -0.03 -8.96 -4.97
CA THR A 21 -0.15 -10.09 -5.92
C THR A 21 -1.60 -10.33 -6.32
N ILE A 22 -2.54 -10.37 -5.37
CA ILE A 22 -3.97 -10.53 -5.64
C ILE A 22 -4.45 -9.38 -6.53
N PHE A 23 -4.06 -8.15 -6.21
CA PHE A 23 -4.47 -6.96 -6.96
C PHE A 23 -3.83 -6.92 -8.36
N PHE A 24 -2.59 -7.40 -8.51
CA PHE A 24 -1.95 -7.60 -9.81
C PHE A 24 -2.72 -8.60 -10.67
N VAL A 25 -3.09 -9.76 -10.11
CA VAL A 25 -3.92 -10.76 -10.81
C VAL A 25 -5.27 -10.16 -11.19
N ALA A 26 -5.91 -9.40 -10.31
CA ALA A 26 -7.16 -8.71 -10.62
C ALA A 26 -6.99 -7.71 -11.79
N CYS A 27 -5.89 -6.97 -11.83
CA CYS A 27 -5.59 -6.08 -12.96
C CYS A 27 -5.42 -6.85 -14.27
N VAL A 28 -4.69 -7.97 -14.26
CA VAL A 28 -4.50 -8.84 -15.43
C VAL A 28 -5.84 -9.40 -15.92
N VAL A 29 -6.68 -9.90 -15.01
CA VAL A 29 -8.03 -10.39 -15.33
C VAL A 29 -8.88 -9.25 -15.91
N SER A 30 -8.84 -8.06 -15.30
CA SER A 30 -9.59 -6.89 -15.78
C SER A 30 -9.17 -6.45 -17.19
N ILE A 31 -7.90 -6.63 -17.56
CA ILE A 31 -7.42 -6.38 -18.93
C ILE A 31 -7.88 -7.48 -19.89
N ALA A 32 -7.74 -8.74 -19.48
CA ALA A 32 -7.99 -9.90 -20.34
C ALA A 32 -9.48 -10.19 -20.59
N ALA A 33 -10.32 -9.92 -19.59
CA ALA A 33 -11.77 -10.14 -19.62
C ALA A 33 -12.53 -8.80 -19.64
N ALA A 34 -11.94 -7.77 -20.25
CA ALA A 34 -12.53 -6.43 -20.24
C ALA A 34 -13.84 -6.37 -21.05
N ASP A 35 -14.96 -6.45 -20.34
CA ASP A 35 -16.29 -6.29 -20.94
C ASP A 35 -16.67 -4.80 -21.15
N ASN A 36 -15.90 -3.88 -20.57
CA ASN A 36 -16.10 -2.44 -20.72
C ASN A 36 -14.74 -1.68 -20.72
N PRO A 37 -14.68 -0.50 -21.37
CA PRO A 37 -13.42 0.25 -21.51
C PRO A 37 -12.86 0.76 -20.18
N PHE A 38 -13.70 1.02 -19.17
CA PHE A 38 -13.25 1.49 -17.87
C PHE A 38 -12.49 0.40 -17.11
N ALA A 39 -12.94 -0.85 -17.16
CA ALA A 39 -12.27 -2.00 -16.59
C ALA A 39 -10.90 -2.25 -17.26
N PHE A 40 -10.83 -2.12 -18.59
CA PHE A 40 -9.56 -2.21 -19.32
C PHE A 40 -8.58 -1.12 -18.90
N ILE A 41 -9.01 0.14 -18.92
CA ILE A 41 -8.16 1.30 -18.57
C ILE A 41 -7.69 1.20 -17.12
N GLY A 42 -8.59 0.87 -16.20
CA GLY A 42 -8.24 0.66 -14.79
C GLY A 42 -7.19 -0.43 -14.63
N GLY A 43 -7.43 -1.62 -15.19
CA GLY A 43 -6.48 -2.73 -15.15
C GLY A 43 -5.11 -2.34 -15.74
N PHE A 44 -5.09 -1.70 -16.91
CA PHE A 44 -3.86 -1.26 -17.58
C PHE A 44 -3.08 -0.21 -16.79
N LEU A 45 -3.77 0.78 -16.19
CA LEU A 45 -3.12 1.82 -15.40
C LEU A 45 -2.53 1.26 -14.09
N PHE A 46 -3.18 0.27 -13.48
CA PHE A 46 -2.76 -0.27 -12.19
C PHE A 46 -1.82 -1.49 -12.28
N VAL A 47 -1.83 -2.25 -13.38
CA VAL A 47 -1.03 -3.50 -13.48
C VAL A 47 0.46 -3.26 -13.26
N LEU A 48 1.02 -2.20 -13.85
CA LEU A 48 2.45 -1.91 -13.75
C LEU A 48 2.85 -1.33 -12.39
N PRO A 49 2.17 -0.30 -11.85
CA PRO A 49 2.46 0.19 -10.49
C PRO A 49 2.36 -0.90 -9.42
N VAL A 50 1.34 -1.76 -9.50
CA VAL A 50 1.12 -2.84 -8.53
C VAL A 50 2.17 -3.92 -8.67
N GLY A 51 2.53 -4.31 -9.90
CA GLY A 51 3.61 -5.25 -10.16
C GLY A 51 4.96 -4.73 -9.65
N CYS A 52 5.29 -3.47 -9.94
CA CYS A 52 6.51 -2.83 -9.43
C CYS A 52 6.54 -2.78 -7.91
N TYR A 53 5.41 -2.50 -7.26
CA TYR A 53 5.31 -2.51 -5.80
C TYR A 53 5.56 -3.91 -5.21
N ALA A 54 4.93 -4.95 -5.77
CA ALA A 54 5.13 -6.33 -5.34
C ALA A 54 6.60 -6.77 -5.48
N ILE A 55 7.24 -6.43 -6.60
CA ILE A 55 8.66 -6.70 -6.84
C ILE A 55 9.52 -5.94 -5.82
N ALA A 56 9.23 -4.66 -5.56
CA ALA A 56 9.98 -3.87 -4.59
C ALA A 56 9.87 -4.42 -3.16
N GLU A 57 8.69 -4.86 -2.74
CA GLU A 57 8.47 -5.57 -1.46
C GLU A 57 9.31 -6.85 -1.38
N TRP A 58 9.26 -7.68 -2.42
CA TRP A 58 10.03 -8.92 -2.49
C TRP A 58 11.54 -8.66 -2.44
N VAL A 59 12.04 -7.70 -3.23
CA VAL A 59 13.47 -7.33 -3.22
C VAL A 59 13.88 -6.76 -1.87
N CYS A 60 13.04 -5.92 -1.25
CA CYS A 60 13.29 -5.35 0.06
C CYS A 60 13.45 -6.43 1.13
N TRP A 61 12.55 -7.43 1.15
CA TRP A 61 12.58 -8.52 2.12
C TRP A 61 13.68 -9.56 1.81
N TYR A 62 13.73 -10.08 0.58
CA TYR A 62 14.65 -11.16 0.19
C TYR A 62 16.11 -10.72 0.15
N ARG A 63 16.39 -9.55 -0.45
CA ARG A 63 17.77 -9.03 -0.58
C ARG A 63 18.17 -8.08 0.56
N GLN A 64 17.31 -7.89 1.56
CA GLN A 64 17.53 -6.98 2.70
C GLN A 64 18.00 -5.58 2.29
N ARG A 65 17.47 -5.06 1.18
CA ARG A 65 17.88 -3.75 0.63
C ARG A 65 17.24 -2.61 1.42
N HIS A 66 17.90 -2.21 2.50
CA HIS A 66 17.39 -1.19 3.43
C HIS A 66 17.08 0.18 2.79
N TRP A 67 17.73 0.53 1.68
CA TRP A 67 17.44 1.77 0.95
C TRP A 67 16.00 1.81 0.37
N LEU A 68 15.38 0.66 0.15
CA LEU A 68 13.98 0.56 -0.32
C LEU A 68 12.95 0.81 0.79
N PHE A 69 13.35 0.82 2.07
CA PHE A 69 12.41 1.06 3.17
C PHE A 69 11.74 2.43 3.08
N ARG A 70 12.52 3.48 2.76
CA ARG A 70 12.01 4.84 2.66
C ARG A 70 11.03 5.04 1.49
N PRO A 71 11.36 4.67 0.23
CA PRO A 71 10.41 4.82 -0.88
C PRO A 71 9.16 3.96 -0.70
N LEU A 72 9.27 2.70 -0.24
CA LEU A 72 8.10 1.88 0.08
C LEU A 72 7.27 2.47 1.22
N GLY A 73 7.92 3.07 2.22
CA GLY A 73 7.25 3.78 3.31
C GLY A 73 6.45 4.98 2.82
N ILE A 74 7.06 5.80 1.94
CA ILE A 74 6.39 6.94 1.30
C ILE A 74 5.22 6.48 0.45
N LEU A 75 5.38 5.45 -0.38
CA LEU A 75 4.29 4.89 -1.19
C LEU A 75 3.13 4.42 -0.31
N ASN A 76 3.40 3.72 0.80
CA ASN A 76 2.36 3.30 1.73
C ASN A 76 1.62 4.49 2.36
N LEU A 77 2.34 5.56 2.72
CA LEU A 77 1.71 6.78 3.25
C LEU A 77 0.87 7.51 2.19
N LEU A 78 1.33 7.58 0.94
CA LEU A 78 0.58 8.16 -0.17
C LEU A 78 -0.69 7.36 -0.47
N LEU A 79 -0.59 6.02 -0.48
CA LEU A 79 -1.76 5.16 -0.62
C LEU A 79 -2.72 5.32 0.56
N ALA A 80 -2.22 5.39 1.80
CA ALA A 80 -3.05 5.65 2.96
C ALA A 80 -3.79 6.99 2.84
N ALA A 81 -3.11 8.05 2.42
CA ALA A 81 -3.73 9.35 2.17
C ALA A 81 -4.80 9.29 1.07
N PHE A 82 -4.55 8.52 0.00
CA PHE A 82 -5.53 8.29 -1.06
C PHE A 82 -6.78 7.55 -0.55
N PHE A 83 -6.61 6.51 0.28
CA PHE A 83 -7.74 5.81 0.91
C PHE A 83 -8.50 6.70 1.89
N VAL A 84 -7.82 7.55 2.68
CA VAL A 84 -8.49 8.54 3.54
C VAL A 84 -9.28 9.55 2.71
N PHE A 85 -8.69 10.05 1.63
CA PHE A 85 -9.37 10.96 0.71
C PHE A 85 -10.62 10.31 0.12
N GLY A 86 -10.49 9.10 -0.44
CA GLY A 86 -11.62 8.35 -0.98
C GLY A 86 -12.71 8.08 0.06
N LEU A 87 -12.33 7.75 1.30
CA LEU A 87 -13.28 7.60 2.39
C LEU A 87 -14.04 8.89 2.66
N VAL A 88 -13.33 10.02 2.79
CA VAL A 88 -13.94 11.33 3.08
C VAL A 88 -14.86 11.78 1.95
N THR A 89 -14.46 11.61 0.68
CA THR A 89 -15.31 12.00 -0.45
C THR A 89 -16.55 11.15 -0.55
N ASN A 90 -16.43 9.82 -0.44
CA ASN A 90 -17.58 8.92 -0.52
C ASN A 90 -18.55 9.13 0.66
N VAL A 91 -18.04 9.28 1.89
CA VAL A 91 -18.88 9.59 3.05
C VAL A 91 -19.54 10.97 2.89
N GLY A 92 -18.80 11.97 2.41
CA GLY A 92 -19.34 13.30 2.15
C GLY A 92 -20.47 13.28 1.12
N GLU A 93 -20.31 12.56 0.02
CA GLU A 93 -21.36 12.35 -0.98
C GLU A 93 -22.58 11.63 -0.39
N ALA A 94 -22.37 10.56 0.38
CA ALA A 94 -23.46 9.82 1.01
C ALA A 94 -24.25 10.64 2.04
N LEU A 95 -23.60 11.59 2.73
CA LEU A 95 -24.27 12.48 3.69
C LEU A 95 -25.09 13.58 3.02
N LEU A 96 -24.78 13.92 1.77
CA LEU A 96 -25.49 14.93 0.98
C LEU A 96 -26.57 14.33 0.08
N ALA A 97 -26.58 13.01 -0.08
CA ALA A 97 -27.59 12.30 -0.87
C ALA A 97 -28.93 12.27 -0.13
N ASP A 98 -30.03 12.47 -0.88
CA ASP A 98 -31.39 12.35 -0.35
C ASP A 98 -31.83 10.88 -0.14
N GLU A 99 -31.00 9.93 -0.57
CA GLU A 99 -31.27 8.50 -0.47
C GLU A 99 -30.84 7.92 0.89
N PRO A 100 -31.56 6.91 1.41
CA PRO A 100 -31.16 6.26 2.66
C PRO A 100 -29.80 5.56 2.50
N ILE A 101 -28.92 5.75 3.47
CA ILE A 101 -27.58 5.14 3.48
C ILE A 101 -27.69 3.62 3.62
N ASP A 102 -27.18 2.88 2.63
CA ASP A 102 -27.06 1.42 2.67
C ASP A 102 -26.08 0.99 3.79
N PRO A 103 -26.49 0.13 4.73
CA PRO A 103 -25.57 -0.43 5.74
C PRO A 103 -24.32 -1.08 5.13
N TRP A 104 -24.40 -1.67 3.94
CA TRP A 104 -23.24 -2.27 3.28
C TRP A 104 -22.21 -1.24 2.80
N PHE A 105 -22.66 -0.04 2.45
CA PHE A 105 -21.77 1.06 2.13
C PHE A 105 -20.88 1.42 3.33
N ILE A 106 -21.45 1.49 4.54
CA ILE A 106 -20.70 1.80 5.77
C ILE A 106 -19.65 0.71 6.07
N VAL A 107 -19.99 -0.56 5.87
CA VAL A 107 -19.07 -1.67 6.15
C VAL A 107 -17.93 -1.68 5.12
N ILE A 108 -18.25 -1.61 3.84
CA ILE A 108 -17.25 -1.78 2.77
C ILE A 108 -16.41 -0.51 2.61
N PHE A 109 -17.06 0.65 2.44
CA PHE A 109 -16.36 1.91 2.22
C PHE A 109 -15.90 2.53 3.53
N GLY A 110 -16.75 2.57 4.56
CA GLY A 110 -16.38 3.12 5.85
C GLY A 110 -15.28 2.32 6.55
N ILE A 111 -15.63 1.12 7.00
CA ILE A 111 -14.72 0.29 7.80
C ILE A 111 -13.58 -0.26 6.94
N GLY A 112 -13.87 -0.74 5.73
CA GLY A 112 -12.86 -1.28 4.82
C GLY A 112 -11.75 -0.27 4.50
N PHE A 113 -12.11 0.95 4.07
CA PHE A 113 -11.10 1.95 3.73
C PHE A 113 -10.36 2.44 4.98
N ALA A 114 -11.03 2.59 6.13
CA ALA A 114 -10.39 2.99 7.37
C ALA A 114 -9.35 1.95 7.84
N ILE A 115 -9.66 0.65 7.75
CA ILE A 115 -8.73 -0.43 8.08
C ILE A 115 -7.52 -0.41 7.14
N VAL A 116 -7.76 -0.32 5.83
CA VAL A 116 -6.68 -0.32 4.84
C VAL A 116 -5.80 0.92 5.00
N ALA A 117 -6.39 2.11 5.16
CA ALA A 117 -5.67 3.35 5.40
C ALA A 117 -4.86 3.29 6.70
N GLY A 118 -5.45 2.80 7.78
CA GLY A 118 -4.77 2.65 9.08
C GLY A 118 -3.58 1.69 8.98
N TYR A 119 -3.76 0.54 8.32
CA TYR A 119 -2.72 -0.44 8.10
C TYR A 119 -1.56 0.11 7.25
N LEU A 120 -1.88 0.73 6.10
CA LEU A 120 -0.89 1.33 5.22
C LEU A 120 -0.17 2.51 5.89
N GLY A 121 -0.91 3.35 6.61
CA GLY A 121 -0.38 4.47 7.38
C GLY A 121 0.59 3.99 8.45
N TRP A 122 0.22 2.96 9.22
CA TRP A 122 1.08 2.34 10.22
C TRP A 122 2.36 1.76 9.59
N CYS A 123 2.22 0.96 8.52
CA CYS A 123 3.36 0.34 7.84
C CYS A 123 4.29 1.38 7.21
N GLY A 124 3.71 2.39 6.58
CA GLY A 124 4.44 3.50 5.95
C GLY A 124 5.20 4.33 6.97
N TRP A 125 4.55 4.72 8.06
CA TRP A 125 5.15 5.45 9.17
C TRP A 125 6.31 4.69 9.81
N ARG A 126 6.11 3.40 10.10
CA ARG A 126 7.15 2.52 10.68
C ARG A 126 8.40 2.49 9.80
N ARG A 127 8.22 2.27 8.49
CA ARG A 127 9.32 2.20 7.52
C ARG A 127 10.01 3.54 7.33
N PHE A 128 9.26 4.64 7.31
CA PHE A 128 9.81 5.98 7.20
C PHE A 128 10.69 6.31 8.41
N ARG A 129 10.21 6.07 9.64
CA ARG A 129 11.00 6.28 10.87
C ARG A 129 12.24 5.40 10.94
N ALA A 130 12.13 4.13 10.54
CA ALA A 130 13.27 3.21 10.51
C ALA A 130 14.36 3.66 9.53
N ALA A 131 13.98 4.27 8.41
CA ALA A 131 14.92 4.84 7.45
C ALA A 131 15.55 6.15 7.95
N SER A 132 14.81 6.99 8.68
CA SER A 132 15.34 8.23 9.28
C SER A 132 16.34 7.98 10.41
N SER A 133 16.27 6.82 11.06
CA SER A 133 17.22 6.40 12.10
C SER A 133 18.53 5.82 11.56
N VAL A 134 18.81 5.98 10.27
CA VAL A 134 20.13 5.74 9.68
C VAL A 134 20.74 7.09 9.27
N PRO A 135 21.31 7.89 10.20
CA PRO A 135 22.09 9.07 9.85
C PRO A 135 23.51 8.64 9.46
N ASP A 136 23.99 9.10 8.30
CA ASP A 136 25.38 9.46 7.96
C ASP A 136 26.57 8.52 8.28
N ALA A 137 26.34 7.29 8.75
CA ALA A 137 27.43 6.34 9.05
C ALA A 137 28.16 5.81 7.79
N ILE A 138 27.64 6.10 6.59
CA ILE A 138 28.30 5.82 5.30
C ILE A 138 28.92 7.10 4.69
N GLN A 139 28.57 8.29 5.19
CA GLN A 139 29.10 9.54 4.64
C GLN A 139 30.47 9.93 5.22
N ASN A 140 30.93 9.27 6.30
CA ASN A 140 32.19 9.57 7.00
C ASN A 140 33.11 8.34 7.23
N GLY A 141 33.06 7.32 6.39
CA GLY A 141 34.05 6.23 6.38
C GLY A 141 34.33 5.85 4.95
N GLY A 142 35.26 6.52 4.28
CA GLY A 142 36.68 6.40 4.59
C GLY A 142 37.27 5.56 3.48
N GLU A 143 37.82 6.25 2.48
CA GLU A 143 38.65 5.68 1.43
C GLU A 143 39.79 4.84 2.04
N PRO A 144 40.29 3.85 1.30
CA PRO A 144 41.71 3.79 0.99
C PRO A 144 41.99 4.48 -0.35
#